data_AF-A0A529SF63-F1
#
_entry.id   AF-A0A529SF63-F1
#
_cell.length_a   1.000
_cell.length_b   1.000
_cell.length_c   1.000
_cell.angle_alpha   90.00
_cell.angle_beta   90.00
_cell.angle_gamma   90.00
#
_symmetry.space_group_name_H-M   'P 1'
#
loop_
_entity.id
_entity.type
_entity.pdbx_description
1 polymer ?
#
loop_
_entity_poly.entity_id
_entity_poly.type
_entity_poly.pdbx_seq_one_letter_code
_entity_poly.pdbx_strand_id
1 'polypeptide(L)'
;DNEAKSAELAEKRLAGSVDSGRLARIAAMINATATHQLPPLRDEDALSDAALLLDMDLAILGADPAVFDAYEQAVRLEYGWVEEPMWRAGRSAVLKSFLARPHIFHTAEFQNRFEP
;
A
#
# COMPACT_ATOMS: atom_id res chain seq x y z
N ASP A 1 1.08 12.91 -6.75
CA ASP A 1 0.74 11.49 -6.62
C ASP A 1 1.94 10.69 -7.11
N ASN A 2 2.62 9.98 -6.20
CA ASN A 2 3.84 9.23 -6.54
C ASN A 2 3.47 7.92 -7.24
N GLU A 3 2.36 7.33 -6.84
CA GLU A 3 1.81 6.07 -7.29
C GLU A 3 1.32 6.20 -8.74
N ALA A 4 0.59 7.27 -9.06
CA ALA A 4 0.21 7.57 -10.44
C ALA A 4 1.42 7.70 -11.38
N LYS A 5 2.49 8.37 -10.91
CA LYS A 5 3.74 8.50 -11.68
C LYS A 5 4.46 7.16 -11.82
N SER A 6 4.45 6.33 -10.78
CA SER A 6 4.98 4.97 -10.80
C SER A 6 4.22 4.08 -11.79
N ALA A 7 2.89 4.20 -11.83
CA ALA A 7 2.04 3.47 -12.78
C ALA A 7 2.33 3.89 -14.23
N GLU A 8 2.39 5.20 -14.51
CA GLU A 8 2.78 5.70 -15.83
C GLU A 8 4.19 5.25 -16.24
N LEU A 9 5.12 5.21 -15.29
CA LEU A 9 6.47 4.74 -15.55
C LEU A 9 6.48 3.25 -15.88
N ALA A 10 5.73 2.44 -15.14
CA ALA A 10 5.60 1.01 -15.40
C ALA A 10 4.98 0.75 -16.78
N GLU A 11 3.92 1.47 -17.14
CA GLU A 11 3.30 1.41 -18.47
C GLU A 11 4.32 1.67 -19.59
N LYS A 12 5.09 2.76 -19.47
CA LYS A 12 6.13 3.12 -20.45
C LYS A 12 7.25 2.08 -20.54
N ARG A 13 7.67 1.52 -19.41
CA ARG A 13 8.79 0.56 -19.35
C ARG A 13 8.41 -0.84 -19.81
N LEU A 14 7.15 -1.25 -19.62
CA LEU A 14 6.67 -2.59 -19.94
C LEU A 14 5.90 -2.67 -21.27
N ALA A 15 5.63 -1.52 -21.92
CA ALA A 15 5.01 -1.46 -23.23
C ALA A 15 5.73 -2.37 -24.24
N GLY A 16 4.97 -3.24 -24.92
CA GLY A 16 5.49 -4.20 -25.88
C GLY A 16 6.18 -5.43 -25.29
N SER A 17 6.41 -5.48 -23.97
CA SER A 17 6.98 -6.65 -23.27
C SER A 17 5.90 -7.57 -22.67
N VAL A 18 4.71 -7.03 -22.41
CA VAL A 18 3.54 -7.76 -21.90
C VAL A 18 2.29 -7.39 -22.68
N ASP A 19 1.25 -8.23 -22.60
CA ASP A 19 -0.04 -7.92 -23.20
C ASP A 19 -0.72 -6.72 -22.49
N SER A 20 -1.61 -6.04 -23.20
CA SER A 20 -2.29 -4.84 -22.70
C SER A 20 -3.17 -5.11 -21.47
N GLY A 21 -3.73 -6.31 -21.35
CA GLY A 21 -4.52 -6.72 -20.20
C GLY A 21 -3.66 -6.81 -18.95
N ARG A 22 -2.52 -7.51 -19.02
CA ARG A 22 -1.55 -7.57 -17.91
C ARG A 22 -0.99 -6.19 -17.57
N LEU A 23 -0.69 -5.36 -18.56
CA LEU A 23 -0.19 -4.00 -18.32
C LEU A 23 -1.20 -3.15 -17.53
N ALA A 24 -2.48 -3.20 -17.92
CA ALA A 24 -3.55 -2.49 -17.23
C ALA A 24 -3.73 -2.98 -15.78
N ARG A 25 -3.59 -4.29 -15.53
CA ARG A 25 -3.62 -4.85 -14.16
C ARG A 25 -2.47 -4.34 -13.31
N ILE A 26 -1.25 -4.31 -13.85
CA ILE A 26 -0.07 -3.78 -13.15
C ILE A 26 -0.29 -2.31 -12.76
N ALA A 27 -0.72 -1.48 -13.71
CA ALA A 27 -0.99 -0.07 -13.45
C ALA A 27 -2.10 0.13 -12.40
N ALA A 28 -3.18 -0.67 -12.46
CA ALA A 28 -4.26 -0.63 -11.48
C ALA A 28 -3.78 -1.01 -10.07
N MET A 29 -2.95 -2.04 -9.95
CA MET A 29 -2.37 -2.47 -8.67
C MET A 29 -1.39 -1.44 -8.09
N ILE A 30 -0.55 -0.81 -8.92
CA ILE A 30 0.34 0.27 -8.47
C ILE A 30 -0.48 1.47 -7.97
N ASN A 31 -1.52 1.88 -8.69
CA ASN A 31 -2.38 2.97 -8.23
C ASN A 31 -3.12 2.63 -6.94
N ALA A 32 -3.46 1.36 -6.72
CA ALA A 32 -4.15 0.92 -5.51
C ALA A 32 -3.30 1.11 -4.24
N THR A 33 -1.95 1.16 -4.33
CA THR A 33 -1.09 1.41 -3.16
C THR A 33 -1.21 2.83 -2.61
N ALA A 34 -1.84 3.76 -3.35
CA ALA A 34 -2.06 5.12 -2.85
C ALA A 34 -3.13 5.19 -1.76
N THR A 35 -4.13 4.31 -1.84
CA THR A 35 -5.29 4.28 -0.92
C THR A 35 -5.38 2.97 -0.13
N HIS A 36 -4.63 1.96 -0.55
CA HIS A 36 -4.71 0.58 -0.08
C HIS A 36 -6.13 0.02 -0.14
N GLN A 37 -6.89 0.44 -1.14
CA GLN A 37 -8.22 -0.10 -1.45
C GLN A 37 -8.11 -1.00 -2.69
N LEU A 38 -8.89 -2.08 -2.69
CA LEU A 38 -8.92 -2.98 -3.84
C LEU A 38 -9.34 -2.23 -5.11
N PRO A 39 -8.56 -2.35 -6.21
CA PRO A 39 -8.95 -1.77 -7.48
C PRO A 39 -10.18 -2.50 -8.05
N PRO A 40 -11.01 -1.83 -8.89
CA PRO A 40 -12.21 -2.42 -9.46
C PRO A 40 -11.90 -3.38 -10.63
N LEU A 41 -11.10 -4.42 -10.36
CA LEU A 41 -10.75 -5.47 -11.30
C LEU A 41 -11.87 -6.51 -11.38
N ARG A 42 -12.19 -6.96 -12.60
CA ARG A 42 -13.24 -7.98 -12.84
C ARG A 42 -12.72 -9.41 -12.79
N ASP A 43 -11.42 -9.57 -12.97
CA ASP A 43 -10.73 -10.85 -12.96
C ASP A 43 -10.43 -11.23 -11.50
N GLU A 44 -10.94 -12.38 -11.05
CA GLU A 44 -10.86 -12.80 -9.65
C GLU A 44 -9.42 -13.08 -9.20
N ASP A 45 -8.62 -13.71 -10.06
CA ASP A 45 -7.21 -13.98 -9.81
C ASP A 45 -6.43 -12.66 -9.64
N ALA A 46 -6.67 -11.69 -10.52
CA ALA A 46 -6.06 -10.37 -10.41
C ALA A 46 -6.51 -9.59 -9.17
N LEU A 47 -7.77 -9.73 -8.76
CA LEU A 47 -8.26 -9.11 -7.53
C LEU A 47 -7.61 -9.74 -6.30
N SER A 48 -7.40 -11.06 -6.31
CA SER A 48 -6.65 -11.78 -5.27
C SER A 48 -5.18 -11.36 -5.22
N ASP A 49 -4.52 -11.22 -6.36
CA ASP A 49 -3.14 -10.70 -6.44
C ASP A 49 -3.05 -9.28 -5.88
N ALA A 50 -4.03 -8.41 -6.20
CA ALA A 50 -4.08 -7.06 -5.66
C ALA A 50 -4.26 -7.05 -4.14
N ALA A 51 -5.12 -7.92 -3.59
CA ALA A 51 -5.31 -8.05 -2.15
C ALA A 51 -4.00 -8.42 -1.44
N LEU A 52 -3.29 -9.43 -1.96
CA LEU A 52 -2.00 -9.86 -1.42
C LEU A 52 -0.92 -8.78 -1.54
N LEU A 53 -0.84 -8.07 -2.66
CA LEU A 53 0.10 -6.97 -2.84
C LEU A 53 -0.10 -5.87 -1.79
N LEU A 54 -1.35 -5.46 -1.58
CA LEU A 54 -1.68 -4.41 -0.60
C LEU A 54 -1.41 -4.87 0.83
N ASP A 55 -1.69 -6.14 1.14
CA ASP A 55 -1.39 -6.72 2.44
C ASP A 55 0.11 -6.81 2.71
N MET A 56 0.92 -7.15 1.69
CA MET A 56 2.38 -7.14 1.79
C MET A 56 2.93 -5.73 2.03
N ASP A 57 2.35 -4.71 1.39
CA ASP A 57 2.74 -3.31 1.59
C ASP A 57 2.39 -2.82 3.01
N LEU A 58 1.24 -3.26 3.54
CA LEU A 58 0.78 -2.92 4.90
C LEU A 58 1.34 -3.82 6.00
N ALA A 59 2.08 -4.88 5.66
CA ALA A 59 2.54 -5.90 6.61
C ALA A 59 3.34 -5.33 7.79
N ILE A 60 4.00 -4.19 7.59
CA ILE A 60 4.74 -3.47 8.64
C ILE A 60 3.84 -3.05 9.81
N LEU A 61 2.55 -2.79 9.58
CA LEU A 61 1.59 -2.43 10.63
C LEU A 61 1.33 -3.58 11.61
N GLY A 62 1.53 -4.82 11.19
CA GLY A 62 1.41 -6.02 12.02
C GLY A 62 2.74 -6.51 12.60
N ALA A 63 3.84 -5.78 12.40
CA ALA A 63 5.15 -6.19 12.89
C ALA A 63 5.23 -6.12 14.43
N ASP A 64 6.25 -6.77 14.99
CA ASP A 64 6.59 -6.60 16.41
C ASP A 64 6.77 -5.10 16.74
N PRO A 65 6.31 -4.61 17.91
CA PRO A 65 6.38 -3.19 18.24
C PRO A 65 7.76 -2.56 18.08
N ALA A 66 8.84 -3.28 18.41
CA ALA A 66 10.19 -2.74 18.27
C ALA A 66 10.61 -2.57 16.80
N VAL A 67 10.10 -3.44 15.91
CA VAL A 67 10.33 -3.34 14.46
C VAL A 67 9.52 -2.17 13.89
N PHE A 68 8.26 -2.02 14.30
CA PHE A 68 7.44 -0.89 13.89
C PHE A 68 8.01 0.46 14.35
N ASP A 69 8.49 0.55 15.59
CA ASP A 69 9.13 1.76 16.13
C ASP A 69 10.39 2.16 15.34
N ALA A 70 11.22 1.18 14.95
CA ALA A 70 12.40 1.43 14.13
C ALA A 70 12.01 1.91 12.72
N TYR A 71 10.96 1.33 12.14
CA TYR A 71 10.40 1.77 10.86
C TYR A 71 9.85 3.21 10.95
N GLU A 72 9.07 3.55 11.99
CA GLU A 72 8.56 4.90 12.21
C GLU A 72 9.68 5.94 12.36
N GLN A 73 10.78 5.58 13.01
CA GLN A 73 11.95 6.46 13.11
C GLN A 73 12.59 6.71 11.74
N ALA A 74 12.76 5.66 10.91
CA ALA A 74 13.29 5.79 9.56
C ALA A 74 12.38 6.67 8.68
N VAL A 75 11.07 6.45 8.77
CA VAL A 75 10.05 7.25 8.08
C VAL A 75 10.09 8.70 8.57
N ARG A 76 10.23 8.96 9.88
CA ARG A 76 10.41 10.33 10.41
C ARG A 76 11.64 11.02 9.84
N LEU A 77 12.74 10.30 9.63
CA LEU A 77 13.97 10.85 9.04
C LEU A 77 13.79 11.22 7.57
N GLU A 78 13.11 10.37 6.78
CA GLU A 78 12.79 10.64 5.37
C GLU A 78 11.96 11.93 5.21
N TYR A 79 11.01 12.15 6.11
CA TYR A 79 10.20 13.37 6.18
C TYR A 79 10.79 14.43 7.13
N GLY A 80 12.12 14.42 7.33
CA GLY A 80 12.86 15.41 8.13
C GLY A 80 12.55 16.86 7.76
N TRP A 81 12.21 17.10 6.50
CA TRP A 81 11.85 18.41 5.93
C TRP A 81 10.43 18.88 6.26
N VAL A 82 9.57 18.02 6.80
CA VAL A 82 8.22 18.39 7.25
C VAL A 82 8.28 18.89 8.70
N GLU A 83 7.67 20.04 8.97
CA GLU A 83 7.57 20.58 10.33
C GLU A 83 6.86 19.61 11.28
N GLU A 84 7.34 19.52 12.52
CA GLU A 84 6.87 18.49 13.47
C GLU A 84 5.34 18.48 13.70
N PRO A 85 4.65 19.61 13.87
CA PRO A 85 3.19 19.60 14.03
C PRO A 85 2.46 19.02 12.82
N MET A 86 2.92 19.35 11.61
CA MET A 86 2.36 18.85 10.35
C MET A 86 2.65 17.37 10.17
N TRP A 87 3.87 16.92 10.49
CA TRP A 87 4.26 15.52 10.47
C TRP A 87 3.35 14.68 11.37
N ARG A 88 3.22 15.09 12.64
CA ARG A 88 2.39 14.38 13.63
C ARG A 88 0.93 14.30 13.20
N ALA A 89 0.38 15.40 12.68
CA ALA A 89 -0.98 15.44 12.17
C ALA A 89 -1.17 14.50 10.97
N GLY A 90 -0.27 14.56 9.98
CA GLY A 90 -0.32 13.74 8.77
C GLY A 90 -0.14 12.25 9.07
N ARG A 91 0.91 11.88 9.82
CA ARG A 91 1.17 10.47 10.17
C ARG A 91 0.05 9.88 11.02
N SER A 92 -0.47 10.65 11.99
CA SER A 92 -1.63 10.21 12.79
C SER A 92 -2.88 10.03 11.94
N ALA A 93 -3.14 10.92 10.97
CA ALA A 93 -4.28 10.77 10.05
C ALA A 93 -4.18 9.50 9.20
N VAL A 94 -2.98 9.18 8.68
CA VAL A 94 -2.73 7.94 7.93
C VAL A 94 -3.04 6.71 8.79
N LEU A 95 -2.43 6.60 9.98
CA LEU A 95 -2.66 5.46 10.88
C LEU A 95 -4.12 5.33 11.33
N LYS A 96 -4.78 6.45 11.63
CA LYS A 96 -6.21 6.47 11.98
C LYS A 96 -7.09 6.01 10.83
N SER A 97 -6.72 6.30 9.58
CA SER A 97 -7.50 5.86 8.42
C SER A 97 -7.48 4.34 8.24
N PHE A 98 -6.38 3.68 8.61
CA PHE A 98 -6.30 2.21 8.65
C PHE A 98 -7.10 1.65 9.84
N LEU A 99 -6.95 2.23 11.04
CA LEU A 99 -7.70 1.81 12.23
C LEU A 99 -9.22 1.96 12.12
N ALA A 100 -9.71 2.81 11.20
CA ALA A 100 -11.13 2.99 10.95
C ALA A 100 -11.74 1.90 10.06
N ARG A 101 -10.92 1.03 9.46
CA ARG A 101 -11.39 -0.08 8.62
C ARG A 101 -11.88 -1.24 9.49
N PRO A 102 -12.87 -2.04 9.02
CA PRO A 102 -13.26 -3.27 9.72
C PRO A 102 -12.08 -4.24 9.87
N HIS A 103 -11.23 -4.31 8.84
CA HIS A 103 -9.97 -5.03 8.81
C HIS A 103 -8.93 -4.13 8.12
N ILE A 104 -7.70 -4.11 8.64
CA ILE A 104 -6.55 -3.43 8.03
C ILE A 104 -6.11 -4.22 6.80
N PHE A 105 -6.05 -5.54 6.90
CA PHE A 105 -5.66 -6.47 5.85
C PHE A 105 -6.88 -7.01 5.08
N HIS A 106 -6.70 -7.27 3.78
CA HIS A 106 -7.74 -7.76 2.88
C HIS A 106 -7.90 -9.28 2.93
N THR A 107 -6.81 -10.01 3.11
CA THR A 107 -6.81 -11.48 3.07
C THR A 107 -6.92 -12.11 4.46
N ALA A 108 -7.59 -13.26 4.52
CA ALA A 108 -7.68 -14.04 5.77
C ALA A 108 -6.31 -14.47 6.30
N GLU A 109 -5.32 -14.71 5.43
CA GLU A 109 -3.95 -15.06 5.85
C GLU A 109 -3.33 -13.94 6.68
N PHE A 110 -3.38 -12.70 6.18
CA PHE A 110 -2.79 -11.55 6.88
C PHE A 110 -3.63 -11.09 8.08
N GLN A 111 -4.96 -11.11 7.98
CA GLN A 111 -5.85 -10.84 9.11
C GLN A 111 -5.53 -11.77 10.29
N ASN A 112 -5.52 -13.08 10.08
CA ASN A 112 -5.24 -14.04 11.15
C ASN A 112 -3.81 -13.91 11.72
N ARG A 113 -2.87 -13.44 10.92
CA ARG A 113 -1.47 -13.29 11.32
C ARG A 113 -1.22 -11.99 12.11
N PHE A 114 -1.93 -10.92 11.79
CA PHE A 114 -1.58 -9.56 12.21
C PHE A 114 -2.71 -8.78 12.91
N GLU A 115 -3.96 -9.27 12.91
CA GLU A 115 -5.12 -8.70 13.62
C GLU A 115 -5.68 -9.67 14.68
N PRO A 116 -4.94 -9.95 15.76
CA PRO A 116 -5.40 -10.83 16.85
C PRO A 116 -6.48 -10.20 17.74
#